data_AF-A0A9P9MW39-F1
#
_entry.id   AF-A0A9P9MW39-F1
#
_cell.length_a   1.000
_cell.length_b   1.000
_cell.length_c   1.000
_cell.angle_alpha   90.00
_cell.angle_beta   90.00
_cell.angle_gamma   90.00
#
_symmetry.space_group_name_H-M   'P 1'
#
loop_
_entity.id
_entity.type
_entity.pdbx_description
1 polymer ?
#
loop_
_entity_poly.entity_id
_entity_poly.type
_entity_poly.pdbx_seq_one_letter_code
_entity_poly.pdbx_strand_id
1 'polypeptide(L)'
;MQFPSLLPLALIILPTVLCTPHTNASSCYSSSLPPLPPSISSENRTIPWGTPAFTLPNGTLCCSSLAQVRDGINEINEQLVELLAQRAAFVREATRFKATLDTVDVPSRDKEVIEGAVNASRTTKPRLPETIARAVFEAIINASVPFEMCIFGEFDGGESCGAK
;
A
#
# COMPACT_ATOMS: atom_id res chain seq x y z
N MET A 1 -16.90 -50.16 50.67
CA MET A 1 -15.58 -50.36 50.02
C MET A 1 -15.85 -50.35 48.52
N GLN A 2 -15.90 -49.17 47.87
CA GLN A 2 -14.84 -48.57 47.02
C GLN A 2 -14.41 -49.53 45.90
N PHE A 3 -14.55 -49.20 44.61
CA PHE A 3 -13.83 -48.14 43.88
C PHE A 3 -14.65 -47.54 42.71
N PRO A 4 -14.42 -46.26 42.33
CA PRO A 4 -14.92 -45.73 41.06
C PRO A 4 -13.97 -46.06 39.90
N SER A 5 -14.55 -46.35 38.74
CA SER A 5 -13.86 -46.57 37.47
C SER A 5 -13.26 -45.26 36.96
N LEU A 6 -11.93 -45.22 36.79
CA LEU A 6 -11.20 -44.14 36.15
C LEU A 6 -11.14 -44.38 34.64
N LEU A 7 -11.78 -43.50 33.86
CA LEU A 7 -11.57 -43.40 32.41
C LEU A 7 -10.16 -42.86 32.12
N PRO A 8 -9.43 -43.37 31.12
CA PRO A 8 -8.11 -42.87 30.78
C PRO A 8 -8.23 -41.50 30.10
N LEU A 9 -7.43 -40.55 30.58
CA LEU A 9 -7.27 -39.23 30.00
C LEU A 9 -6.55 -39.38 28.64
N ALA A 10 -7.26 -39.17 27.54
CA ALA A 10 -6.65 -39.13 26.21
C ALA A 10 -5.76 -37.88 26.11
N LEU A 11 -4.45 -38.10 26.04
CA LEU A 11 -3.47 -37.05 25.82
C LEU A 11 -3.60 -36.56 24.37
N ILE A 12 -4.29 -35.44 24.16
CA ILE A 12 -4.35 -34.77 22.86
C ILE A 12 -2.97 -34.16 22.60
N ILE A 13 -2.16 -34.87 21.82
CA ILE A 13 -0.90 -34.34 21.30
C ILE A 13 -1.29 -33.32 20.23
N LEU A 14 -1.30 -32.03 20.56
CA LEU A 14 -1.37 -30.99 19.54
C LEU A 14 -0.15 -31.17 18.63
N PRO A 15 -0.31 -31.19 17.29
CA PRO A 15 0.84 -31.14 16.41
C PRO A 15 1.54 -29.82 16.66
N THR A 16 2.76 -29.89 17.21
CA THR A 16 3.69 -28.78 17.16
C THR A 16 3.94 -28.50 15.69
N VAL A 17 3.31 -27.43 15.19
CA VAL A 17 3.59 -26.91 13.85
C VAL A 17 5.03 -26.41 13.90
N LEU A 18 5.95 -27.27 13.49
CA LEU A 18 7.29 -26.89 13.09
C LEU A 18 7.14 -26.01 11.84
N CYS A 19 6.96 -24.70 12.05
CA CYS A 19 7.10 -23.72 10.97
C CYS A 19 8.55 -23.76 10.51
N THR A 20 8.79 -24.35 9.34
CA THR A 20 10.04 -24.19 8.62
C THR A 20 10.13 -22.74 8.13
N PRO A 21 11.27 -22.05 8.29
CA PRO A 21 11.45 -20.69 7.82
C PRO A 21 11.73 -20.71 6.32
N HIS A 22 10.68 -20.91 5.53
CA HIS A 22 10.69 -20.63 4.10
C HIS A 22 9.45 -19.80 3.80
N THR A 23 9.47 -18.54 4.24
CA THR A 23 8.47 -17.56 3.82
C THR A 23 8.65 -17.33 2.33
N ASN A 24 7.75 -17.87 1.52
CA ASN A 24 7.64 -17.44 0.13
C ASN A 24 7.33 -15.93 0.16
N ALA A 25 8.25 -15.12 -0.36
CA ALA A 25 8.12 -13.67 -0.40
C ALA A 25 6.83 -13.23 -1.13
N SER A 26 6.19 -14.12 -1.89
CA SER A 26 4.86 -13.91 -2.49
C SER A 26 3.80 -13.45 -1.49
N SER A 27 3.83 -13.94 -0.25
CA SER A 27 2.89 -13.51 0.80
C SER A 27 3.02 -12.01 1.12
N CYS A 28 4.23 -11.45 1.00
CA CYS A 28 4.51 -10.03 1.22
C CYS A 28 3.98 -9.11 0.10
N TYR A 29 3.46 -9.66 -1.01
CA TYR A 29 2.84 -8.88 -2.10
C TYR A 29 1.31 -8.89 -2.05
N SER A 30 0.73 -9.57 -1.05
CA SER A 30 -0.72 -9.65 -0.89
C SER A 30 -1.32 -8.40 -0.24
N SER A 31 -2.65 -8.33 -0.18
CA SER A 31 -3.39 -7.22 0.43
C SER A 31 -3.25 -7.17 1.96
N SER A 32 -2.95 -8.30 2.62
CA SER A 32 -2.83 -8.40 4.07
C SER A 32 -1.44 -8.89 4.45
N LEU A 33 -0.64 -8.02 5.06
CA LEU A 33 0.68 -8.40 5.54
C LEU A 33 0.61 -9.19 6.86
N PRO A 34 1.59 -10.07 7.13
CA PRO A 34 1.73 -10.68 8.45
C PRO A 34 1.79 -9.62 9.56
N PRO A 35 1.23 -9.90 10.75
CA PRO A 35 1.28 -8.97 11.87
C PRO A 35 2.73 -8.70 12.27
N LEU A 36 3.01 -7.46 12.68
CA LEU A 36 4.32 -7.09 13.20
C LEU A 36 4.60 -7.85 14.51
N PRO A 37 5.85 -8.29 14.75
CA PRO A 37 6.21 -8.90 16.02
C PRO A 37 6.05 -7.87 17.18
N PRO A 38 5.72 -8.33 18.39
CA PRO A 38 5.39 -7.49 19.54
C PRO A 38 6.57 -6.68 20.11
N SER A 39 7.75 -6.74 19.51
CA SER A 39 8.93 -5.96 19.87
C SER A 39 9.75 -5.68 18.62
N ILE A 40 10.31 -4.47 18.52
CA ILE A 40 11.42 -4.17 17.61
C ILE A 40 12.57 -5.07 18.05
N SER A 41 12.63 -6.28 17.50
CA SER A 41 13.59 -7.28 17.93
C SER A 41 14.97 -6.78 17.55
N SER A 42 15.92 -6.87 18.48
CA SER A 42 17.35 -6.65 18.22
C SER A 42 17.94 -7.85 17.45
N GLU A 43 17.18 -8.40 16.51
CA GLU A 43 17.58 -9.54 15.70
C GLU A 43 18.71 -9.10 14.78
N ASN A 44 19.92 -9.49 15.18
CA ASN A 44 21.11 -9.26 14.40
C ASN A 44 21.19 -10.36 13.34
N ARG A 45 20.99 -9.99 12.07
CA ARG A 45 21.26 -10.88 10.93
C ARG A 45 22.51 -10.42 10.22
N THR A 46 23.29 -11.37 9.69
CA THR A 46 24.36 -11.04 8.75
C THR A 46 23.77 -10.39 7.50
N ILE A 47 24.42 -9.34 7.00
CA ILE A 47 24.03 -8.69 5.74
C ILE A 47 24.08 -9.77 4.63
N PRO A 48 22.97 -10.04 3.93
CA PRO A 48 22.98 -10.96 2.81
C PRO A 48 23.69 -10.26 1.64
N TRP A 49 25.01 -10.36 1.59
CA TRP A 49 25.78 -10.00 0.40
C TRP A 49 25.30 -10.86 -0.77
N GLY A 50 25.00 -10.26 -1.92
CA GLY A 50 24.43 -10.97 -3.06
C GLY A 50 24.33 -10.11 -4.33
N THR A 51 23.75 -10.69 -5.37
CA THR A 51 23.51 -10.04 -6.67
C THR A 51 22.24 -9.19 -6.63
N PRO A 52 22.19 -8.03 -7.30
CA PRO A 52 20.98 -7.25 -7.54
C PRO A 52 19.73 -8.09 -7.82
N ALA A 53 18.64 -7.81 -7.10
CA ALA A 53 17.40 -8.57 -7.21
C ALA A 53 16.45 -8.05 -8.31
N PHE A 54 16.75 -6.91 -8.94
CA PHE A 54 15.93 -6.36 -10.01
C PHE A 54 16.75 -5.64 -11.09
N THR A 55 16.18 -5.58 -12.29
CA THR A 55 16.72 -4.88 -13.45
C THR A 55 16.08 -3.50 -13.54
N LEU A 56 16.89 -2.47 -13.72
CA LEU A 56 16.45 -1.10 -13.96
C LEU A 56 15.79 -0.97 -15.34
N PRO A 57 14.97 0.08 -15.58
CA PRO A 57 14.33 0.30 -16.88
C PRO A 57 15.32 0.38 -18.06
N ASN A 58 16.55 0.81 -17.81
CA ASN A 58 17.62 0.87 -18.82
C ASN A 58 18.29 -0.49 -19.13
N GLY A 59 17.80 -1.60 -18.54
CA GLY A 59 18.31 -2.94 -18.78
C GLY A 59 19.51 -3.35 -17.93
N THR A 60 20.03 -2.45 -17.08
CA THR A 60 21.14 -2.77 -16.17
C THR A 60 20.64 -3.36 -14.85
N LEU A 61 21.47 -4.18 -14.18
CA LEU A 61 21.14 -4.71 -12.86
C LEU A 61 21.25 -3.62 -11.81
N CYS A 62 20.25 -3.50 -10.93
CA CYS A 62 20.28 -2.48 -9.89
C CYS A 62 21.34 -2.78 -8.83
N CYS A 63 22.36 -1.94 -8.89
CA CYS A 63 22.94 -1.24 -7.76
C CYS A 63 23.98 -2.03 -6.94
N SER A 64 25.10 -1.36 -6.66
CA SER A 64 26.23 -1.89 -5.90
C SER A 64 26.35 -1.31 -4.48
N SER A 65 25.48 -0.36 -4.11
CA SER A 65 25.46 0.26 -2.79
C SER A 65 24.08 0.75 -2.37
N LEU A 66 23.88 0.94 -1.07
CA LEU A 66 22.66 1.54 -0.52
C LEU A 66 22.44 2.98 -1.00
N ALA A 67 23.52 3.72 -1.28
CA ALA A 67 23.42 5.07 -1.84
C ALA A 67 22.75 5.05 -3.21
N GLN A 68 23.20 4.17 -4.12
CA GLN A 68 22.58 4.03 -5.45
C GLN A 68 21.11 3.57 -5.38
N VAL A 69 20.76 2.71 -4.42
CA VAL A 69 19.36 2.31 -4.20
C VAL A 69 18.51 3.53 -3.81
N ARG A 70 19.03 4.39 -2.92
CA ARG A 70 18.34 5.61 -2.49
C ARG A 70 18.23 6.63 -3.62
N ASP A 71 19.26 6.78 -4.45
CA ASP A 71 19.23 7.68 -5.60
C ASP A 71 18.12 7.26 -6.59
N GLY A 72 18.00 5.96 -6.87
CA GLY A 72 16.91 5.43 -7.70
C GLY A 72 15.52 5.66 -7.09
N ILE A 73 15.38 5.55 -5.76
CA ILE A 73 14.12 5.87 -5.06
C ILE A 73 13.81 7.37 -5.18
N ASN A 74 14.80 8.24 -5.02
CA ASN A 74 14.62 9.68 -5.11
C ASN A 74 14.15 10.11 -6.51
N GLU A 75 14.76 9.55 -7.56
CA GLU A 75 14.34 9.80 -8.94
C GLU A 75 12.87 9.40 -9.18
N ILE A 76 12.44 8.24 -8.66
CA ILE A 76 11.03 7.82 -8.73
C ILE A 76 10.12 8.75 -7.93
N ASN A 77 10.56 9.23 -6.77
CA ASN A 77 9.76 10.15 -5.96
C ASN A 77 9.50 11.47 -6.69
N GLU A 78 10.50 12.01 -7.40
CA GLU A 78 10.33 13.22 -8.23
C GLU A 78 9.27 12.99 -9.32
N GLN A 79 9.37 11.87 -10.05
CA GLN A 79 8.39 11.50 -11.07
C GLN A 79 6.98 11.30 -10.49
N LEU A 80 6.86 10.70 -9.29
CA LEU A 80 5.58 10.52 -8.61
C LEU A 80 4.95 11.86 -8.25
N VAL A 81 5.72 12.85 -7.80
CA VAL A 81 5.21 14.19 -7.51
C VAL A 81 4.67 14.86 -8.77
N GLU A 82 5.38 14.76 -9.89
CA GLU A 82 4.90 15.30 -11.18
C GLU A 82 3.59 14.64 -11.64
N LEU A 83 3.51 13.31 -11.55
CA LEU A 83 2.30 12.56 -11.89
C LEU A 83 1.12 12.90 -10.97
N LEU A 84 1.38 13.09 -9.68
CA LEU A 84 0.36 13.51 -8.71
C LEU A 84 -0.13 14.94 -9.01
N ALA A 85 0.76 15.86 -9.37
CA ALA A 85 0.38 17.21 -9.78
C ALA A 85 -0.50 17.19 -11.04
N GLN A 86 -0.14 16.38 -12.03
CA GLN A 86 -0.95 16.21 -13.24
C GLN A 86 -2.32 15.58 -12.91
N ARG A 87 -2.37 14.58 -12.04
CA ARG A 87 -3.62 14.00 -11.55
C ARG A 87 -4.50 15.02 -10.83
N ALA A 88 -3.92 15.87 -9.98
CA ALA A 88 -4.65 16.94 -9.29
C ALA A 88 -5.22 17.97 -10.27
N ALA A 89 -4.51 18.28 -11.35
CA ALA A 89 -5.05 19.13 -12.42
C ALA A 89 -6.29 18.51 -13.09
N PHE A 90 -6.31 17.20 -13.33
CA PHE A 90 -7.51 16.51 -13.82
C PHE A 90 -8.67 16.56 -12.82
N VAL A 91 -8.40 16.46 -11.51
CA VAL A 91 -9.45 16.60 -10.48
C VAL A 91 -10.05 18.01 -10.50
N ARG A 92 -9.20 19.05 -10.59
CA ARG A 92 -9.66 20.44 -10.75
C ARG A 92 -10.52 20.62 -12.01
N GLU A 93 -10.09 20.04 -13.13
CA GLU A 93 -10.87 20.06 -14.37
C GLU A 93 -12.18 19.27 -14.26
N ALA A 94 -12.22 18.19 -13.50
CA ALA A 94 -13.45 17.43 -13.27
C ALA A 94 -14.51 18.29 -12.56
N THR A 95 -14.08 19.20 -11.66
CA THR A 95 -14.98 20.05 -10.88
C THR A 95 -15.92 20.89 -11.75
N ARG A 96 -15.46 21.43 -12.88
CA ARG A 96 -16.32 22.26 -13.76
C ARG A 96 -17.47 21.48 -14.44
N PHE A 97 -17.45 20.15 -14.35
CA PHE A 97 -18.52 19.27 -14.84
C PHE A 97 -19.50 18.85 -13.75
N LYS A 98 -19.24 19.22 -12.50
CA LYS A 98 -20.04 18.83 -11.33
C LYS A 98 -20.97 19.98 -10.96
N ALA A 99 -22.27 19.72 -10.96
CA ALA A 99 -23.28 20.74 -10.66
C ALA A 99 -23.65 20.80 -9.17
N THR A 100 -23.35 19.74 -8.42
CA THR A 100 -23.79 19.57 -7.02
C THR A 100 -22.70 18.91 -6.19
N LEU A 101 -22.64 19.23 -4.89
CA LEU A 101 -21.60 18.74 -3.97
C LEU A 101 -21.59 17.21 -3.83
N ASP A 102 -22.73 16.54 -3.94
CA ASP A 102 -22.84 15.08 -3.90
C ASP A 102 -22.20 14.39 -5.13
N THR A 103 -21.84 15.14 -6.17
CA THR A 103 -21.06 14.64 -7.29
C THR A 103 -19.55 14.80 -7.08
N VAL A 104 -19.12 15.52 -6.03
CA VAL A 104 -17.71 15.70 -5.67
C VAL A 104 -17.19 14.45 -4.94
N ASP A 105 -17.86 14.04 -3.86
CA ASP A 105 -17.58 12.81 -3.13
C ASP A 105 -18.55 11.70 -3.59
N VAL A 106 -18.03 10.74 -4.37
CA VAL A 106 -18.80 9.63 -4.91
C VAL A 106 -18.16 8.31 -4.46
N PRO A 107 -18.61 7.72 -3.33
CA PRO A 107 -17.94 6.57 -2.71
C PRO A 107 -17.80 5.33 -3.63
N SER A 108 -18.75 5.14 -4.55
CA SER A 108 -18.68 4.06 -5.54
C SER A 108 -17.52 4.27 -6.53
N ARG A 109 -17.25 5.52 -6.93
CA ARG A 109 -16.15 5.88 -7.82
C ARG A 109 -14.81 5.77 -7.10
N ASP A 110 -14.74 6.19 -5.84
CA ASP A 110 -13.53 6.05 -5.02
C ASP A 110 -13.11 4.59 -4.88
N LYS A 111 -14.08 3.73 -4.57
CA LYS A 111 -13.87 2.28 -4.52
C LYS A 111 -13.35 1.73 -5.85
N GLU A 112 -13.91 2.17 -6.97
CA GLU A 112 -13.45 1.74 -8.30
C GLU A 112 -11.99 2.11 -8.56
N VAL A 113 -11.58 3.34 -8.18
CA VAL A 113 -10.18 3.79 -8.31
C VAL A 113 -9.24 2.93 -7.48
N ILE A 114 -9.59 2.68 -6.22
CA ILE A 114 -8.76 1.90 -5.29
C ILE A 114 -8.64 0.44 -5.75
N GLU A 115 -9.76 -0.22 -6.09
CA GLU A 115 -9.73 -1.61 -6.56
C GLU A 115 -9.04 -1.72 -7.93
N GLY A 116 -9.19 -0.72 -8.80
CA GLY A 116 -8.45 -0.63 -10.06
C GLY A 116 -6.94 -0.61 -9.83
N ALA A 117 -6.46 0.20 -8.89
CA ALA A 117 -5.05 0.26 -8.53
C ALA A 117 -4.51 -1.05 -7.95
N VAL A 118 -5.28 -1.70 -7.06
CA VAL A 118 -4.91 -3.01 -6.50
C VAL A 118 -4.84 -4.08 -7.59
N ASN A 119 -5.81 -4.11 -8.51
CA ASN A 119 -5.80 -5.05 -9.62
C ASN A 119 -4.61 -4.83 -10.56
N ALA A 120 -4.31 -3.57 -10.90
CA ALA A 120 -3.16 -3.21 -11.72
C ALA A 120 -1.83 -3.57 -11.03
N SER A 121 -1.74 -3.45 -9.70
CA SER A 121 -0.53 -3.78 -8.92
C SER A 121 -0.03 -5.20 -9.18
N ARG A 122 -0.96 -6.14 -9.42
CA ARG A 122 -0.66 -7.57 -9.64
C ARG A 122 0.11 -7.86 -10.93
N THR A 123 0.02 -6.99 -11.93
CA THR A 123 0.60 -7.21 -13.28
C THR A 123 1.81 -6.32 -13.56
N THR A 124 2.12 -5.38 -12.68
CA THR A 124 3.33 -4.55 -12.76
C THR A 124 4.62 -5.37 -12.73
N LYS A 125 5.69 -4.83 -13.33
CA LYS A 125 7.02 -5.44 -13.36
C LYS A 125 8.06 -4.37 -12.99
N PRO A 126 8.69 -4.42 -11.80
CA PRO A 126 8.47 -5.38 -10.72
C PRO A 126 7.05 -5.30 -10.14
N ARG A 127 6.57 -6.40 -9.51
CA ARG A 127 5.23 -6.45 -8.92
C ARG A 127 5.13 -5.45 -7.76
N LEU A 128 4.07 -4.66 -7.73
CA LEU A 128 3.73 -3.77 -6.63
C LEU A 128 2.92 -4.52 -5.56
N PRO A 129 3.36 -4.54 -4.28
CA PRO A 129 2.54 -5.09 -3.19
C PRO A 129 1.14 -4.47 -3.14
N GLU A 130 0.12 -5.31 -3.08
CA GLU A 130 -1.29 -4.87 -3.09
C GLU A 130 -1.61 -3.95 -1.90
N THR A 131 -1.00 -4.21 -0.73
CA THR A 131 -1.11 -3.36 0.46
C THR A 131 -0.62 -1.92 0.22
N ILE A 132 0.48 -1.73 -0.54
CA ILE A 132 1.01 -0.41 -0.88
C ILE A 132 0.07 0.27 -1.88
N ALA A 133 -0.35 -0.44 -2.92
CA ALA A 133 -1.26 0.11 -3.92
C ALA A 133 -2.55 0.63 -3.28
N ARG A 134 -3.16 -0.16 -2.39
CA ARG A 134 -4.36 0.22 -1.65
C ARG A 134 -4.13 1.47 -0.79
N ALA A 135 -3.13 1.42 0.09
CA ALA A 135 -2.88 2.51 1.04
C ALA A 135 -2.57 3.84 0.34
N VAL A 136 -1.78 3.81 -0.74
CA VAL A 136 -1.44 5.01 -1.51
C VAL A 136 -2.68 5.58 -2.18
N PHE A 137 -3.51 4.75 -2.83
CA PHE A 137 -4.68 5.26 -3.54
C PHE A 137 -5.80 5.71 -2.58
N GLU A 138 -5.95 5.07 -1.43
CA GLU A 138 -6.81 5.58 -0.34
C GLU A 138 -6.35 6.97 0.12
N ALA A 139 -5.06 7.16 0.37
CA ALA A 139 -4.50 8.46 0.75
C ALA A 139 -4.71 9.53 -0.34
N ILE A 140 -4.48 9.16 -1.61
CA ILE A 140 -4.71 10.06 -2.75
C ILE A 140 -6.17 10.50 -2.80
N ILE A 141 -7.13 9.58 -2.67
CA ILE A 141 -8.57 9.91 -2.70
C ILE A 141 -8.95 10.78 -1.51
N ASN A 142 -8.54 10.41 -0.29
CA ASN A 142 -8.80 11.16 0.93
C ASN A 142 -8.26 12.60 0.88
N ALA A 143 -7.18 12.85 0.12
CA ALA A 143 -6.67 14.19 -0.13
C ALA A 143 -7.34 14.89 -1.33
N SER A 144 -7.78 14.14 -2.34
CA SER A 144 -8.38 14.70 -3.56
C SER A 144 -9.77 15.26 -3.31
N VAL A 145 -10.61 14.59 -2.51
CA VAL A 145 -11.99 15.04 -2.24
C VAL A 145 -12.01 16.41 -1.56
N PRO A 146 -11.27 16.68 -0.45
CA PRO A 146 -11.21 18.02 0.15
C PRO A 146 -10.63 19.08 -0.80
N PHE A 147 -9.63 18.72 -1.60
CA PHE A 147 -9.09 19.62 -2.61
C PHE A 147 -10.15 20.00 -3.65
N GLU A 148 -10.92 19.03 -4.14
CA GLU A 148 -11.98 19.28 -5.11
C GLU A 148 -13.13 20.10 -4.52
N MET A 149 -13.51 19.85 -3.27
CA MET A 149 -14.49 20.64 -2.53
C MET A 149 -14.08 22.12 -2.42
N CYS A 150 -12.79 22.39 -2.23
CA CYS A 150 -12.24 23.74 -2.25
C CYS A 150 -12.46 24.44 -3.60
N ILE A 151 -12.08 23.76 -4.68
CA ILE A 151 -12.26 24.28 -6.04
C ILE A 151 -13.74 24.47 -6.37
N PHE A 152 -14.61 23.56 -5.93
CA PHE A 152 -16.05 23.69 -6.15
C PHE A 152 -16.60 24.98 -5.52
N GLY A 153 -16.21 25.27 -4.28
CA GLY A 153 -16.60 26.51 -3.60
C GLY A 153 -16.10 27.79 -4.29
N GLU A 154 -14.94 27.74 -4.95
CA GLU A 154 -14.42 28.85 -5.76
C GLU A 154 -15.35 29.17 -6.95
N PHE A 155 -15.88 28.15 -7.62
CA PHE A 155 -16.82 28.33 -8.74
C PHE A 155 -18.18 28.91 -8.31
N ASP A 156 -18.61 28.64 -7.08
CA ASP A 156 -19.87 29.14 -6.52
C ASP A 156 -19.77 30.58 -5.99
N GLY A 157 -18.59 31.21 -6.08
CA GLY A 157 -18.34 32.55 -5.53
C GLY A 157 -18.28 32.60 -4.00
N GLY A 158 -18.15 31.45 -3.34
CA GLY A 158 -17.90 31.33 -1.91
C GLY A 158 -16.45 31.63 -1.56
N GLU A 159 -16.16 31.97 -0.29
CA GLU A 159 -14.79 32.12 0.21
C GLU A 159 -13.95 30.87 -0.15
N SER A 160 -12.84 31.06 -0.87
CA SER A 160 -11.93 29.98 -1.24
C SER A 160 -11.51 29.21 0.02
N CYS A 161 -11.53 27.86 -0.01
CA CYS A 161 -11.12 27.13 1.20
C CYS A 161 -9.68 27.49 1.58
N GLY A 162 -9.53 28.10 2.75
CA GLY A 162 -8.24 28.58 3.25
C GLY A 162 -8.27 29.97 3.90
N ALA A 163 -9.37 30.72 3.83
CA ALA A 163 -9.51 31.97 4.59
C ALA A 163 -9.91 31.70 6.06
N LYS A 164 -8.96 31.22 6.87
CA LYS A 164 -8.93 31.44 8.33
C LYS A 164 -7.50 31.61 8.80
#